data_AF-A0A2K8WWN2-F1
#
_entry.id   AF-A0A2K8WWN2-F1
#
_cell.length_a   1.000
_cell.length_b   1.000
_cell.length_c   1.000
_cell.angle_alpha   90.00
_cell.angle_beta   90.00
_cell.angle_gamma   90.00
#
_symmetry.space_group_name_H-M   'P 1'
#
loop_
_entity.id
_entity.type
_entity.pdbx_description
1 polymer ?
#
loop_
_entity_poly.entity_id
_entity_poly.type
_entity_poly.pdbx_seq_one_letter_code
_entity_poly.pdbx_strand_id
1 'polypeptide(L)'
;MSFLCRQCNYSFETKVKFCSQCGASVAITTTTKKIKNVNIIISFYVAMLVFIVSAYYVDITFPFNLEAELIVEIGFACIVIGFASLDLQPILKLYSFKTIKLKLIVFSIITPIVTSLFVYFFIEFINYVFLLSNDTNYYQSYLYLDYPLFWAIVFIAILPPIIEELAFRGVLFNQLQKVTSNKVTIIATAFLFALIHFSILSFLWIFPFGLLLGYLRSRYSTLWLGIIIHFIHNLSIVLLDYYNFYAF
;
A
#
# COMPACT_ATOMS: atom_id res chain seq x y z
N MET A 1 -11.76 -20.09 31.05
CA MET A 1 -11.50 -18.65 31.29
C MET A 1 -12.80 -18.04 31.82
N SER A 2 -12.86 -17.67 33.09
CA SER A 2 -13.99 -16.93 33.65
C SER A 2 -13.90 -15.46 33.26
N PHE A 3 -15.03 -14.87 32.84
CA PHE A 3 -15.13 -13.43 32.57
C PHE A 3 -15.59 -12.72 33.83
N LEU A 4 -15.08 -11.53 34.15
CA LEU A 4 -15.46 -10.78 35.35
C LEU A 4 -16.14 -9.46 34.99
N CYS A 5 -17.22 -9.13 35.70
CA CYS A 5 -17.84 -7.82 35.62
C CYS A 5 -16.93 -6.78 36.29
N ARG A 6 -16.52 -5.72 35.58
CA ARG A 6 -15.69 -4.66 36.19
C ARG A 6 -16.39 -3.84 37.26
N GLN A 7 -17.72 -3.86 37.31
CA GLN A 7 -18.50 -3.01 38.19
C GLN A 7 -18.88 -3.72 39.50
N CYS A 8 -19.14 -5.02 39.47
CA CYS A 8 -19.53 -5.79 40.66
C CYS A 8 -18.66 -7.03 40.91
N ASN A 9 -17.61 -7.26 40.11
CA ASN A 9 -16.74 -8.44 40.18
C ASN A 9 -17.45 -9.80 40.09
N TYR A 10 -18.68 -9.84 39.58
CA TYR A 10 -19.38 -11.09 39.34
C TYR A 10 -18.75 -11.88 38.18
N SER A 11 -18.55 -13.18 38.38
CA SER A 11 -17.92 -14.07 37.40
C SER A 11 -18.94 -14.72 36.48
N PHE A 12 -18.63 -14.77 35.19
CA PHE A 12 -19.43 -15.43 34.16
C PHE A 12 -18.65 -16.58 33.53
N GLU A 13 -19.33 -17.69 33.29
CA GLU A 13 -18.79 -18.83 32.54
C GLU A 13 -18.94 -18.66 31.02
N THR A 14 -19.90 -17.84 30.60
CA THR A 14 -20.24 -17.59 29.19
C THR A 14 -20.17 -16.09 28.85
N LYS A 15 -20.00 -15.79 27.56
CA LYS A 15 -19.87 -14.41 27.07
C LYS A 15 -21.24 -13.71 27.09
N VAL A 16 -21.49 -12.84 28.06
CA VAL A 16 -22.75 -12.09 28.22
C VAL A 16 -22.61 -10.62 27.84
N LYS A 17 -23.67 -10.01 27.26
CA LYS A 17 -23.68 -8.57 26.92
C LYS A 17 -23.87 -7.68 28.14
N PHE A 18 -24.65 -8.15 29.12
CA PHE A 18 -24.96 -7.46 30.36
C PHE A 18 -24.69 -8.39 31.55
N CYS A 19 -24.27 -7.81 32.66
CA CYS A 19 -24.10 -8.53 33.91
C CYS A 19 -25.47 -8.92 34.47
N SER A 20 -25.67 -10.20 34.77
CA SER A 20 -26.90 -10.71 35.39
C SER A 20 -27.17 -10.16 36.79
N GLN A 21 -26.14 -9.67 37.49
CA GLN A 21 -26.28 -9.18 38.87
C GLN A 21 -26.51 -7.66 38.96
N CYS A 22 -25.78 -6.85 38.20
CA CYS A 22 -25.86 -5.39 38.31
C CYS A 22 -26.40 -4.70 37.05
N GLY A 23 -26.72 -5.44 35.99
CA GLY A 23 -27.21 -4.89 34.72
C GLY A 23 -26.15 -4.13 33.90
N ALA A 24 -24.95 -3.91 34.43
CA ALA A 24 -23.89 -3.20 33.71
C ALA A 24 -23.46 -3.95 32.45
N SER A 25 -23.24 -3.24 31.35
CA SER A 25 -22.83 -3.89 30.10
C SER A 25 -21.37 -4.38 30.19
N VAL A 26 -21.16 -5.64 29.86
CA VAL A 26 -19.86 -6.34 29.94
C VAL A 26 -19.18 -6.40 28.56
N ALA A 27 -19.96 -6.22 27.48
CA ALA A 27 -19.49 -6.23 26.09
C ALA A 27 -18.68 -4.99 25.66
N ILE A 28 -18.49 -4.01 26.54
CA ILE A 28 -17.89 -2.69 26.22
C ILE A 28 -16.47 -2.85 25.65
N THR A 29 -15.68 -3.81 26.12
CA THR A 29 -14.25 -3.91 25.80
C THR A 29 -13.94 -4.31 24.35
N THR A 30 -14.76 -5.19 23.75
CA THR A 30 -14.55 -5.63 22.35
C THR A 30 -15.09 -4.63 21.33
N THR A 31 -16.23 -4.01 21.64
CA THR A 31 -16.88 -3.05 20.74
C THR A 31 -16.09 -1.75 20.64
N THR A 32 -15.60 -1.23 21.77
CA THR A 32 -14.75 -0.01 21.80
C THR A 32 -13.44 -0.18 21.04
N LYS A 33 -12.77 -1.33 21.18
CA LYS A 33 -11.52 -1.62 20.44
C LYS A 33 -11.75 -1.74 18.93
N LYS A 34 -12.87 -2.34 18.51
CA LYS A 34 -13.26 -2.42 17.09
C LYS A 34 -13.54 -1.04 16.51
N ILE A 35 -14.29 -0.19 17.22
CA ILE A 35 -14.57 1.20 16.82
C ILE A 35 -13.28 2.00 16.68
N LYS A 36 -12.34 1.88 17.63
CA LYS A 36 -11.04 2.55 17.56
C LYS A 36 -10.28 2.19 16.27
N ASN A 37 -10.21 0.91 15.92
CA ASN A 37 -9.50 0.48 14.70
C ASN A 37 -10.20 0.98 13.43
N VAL A 38 -11.53 0.95 13.39
CA VAL A 38 -12.30 1.51 12.27
C VAL A 38 -12.04 3.01 12.12
N ASN A 39 -12.00 3.76 13.22
CA ASN A 39 -11.69 5.19 13.18
C ASN A 39 -10.27 5.44 12.64
N ILE A 40 -9.27 4.63 13.03
CA ILE A 40 -7.92 4.75 12.48
C ILE A 40 -7.91 4.50 10.96
N ILE A 41 -8.65 3.49 10.49
CA ILE A 41 -8.77 3.21 9.04
C ILE A 41 -9.39 4.41 8.31
N ILE A 42 -10.49 4.96 8.83
CA ILE A 42 -11.17 6.12 8.24
C ILE A 42 -10.22 7.33 8.23
N SER A 43 -9.57 7.63 9.36
CA SER A 43 -8.61 8.73 9.45
C SER A 43 -7.45 8.59 8.47
N PHE A 44 -6.93 7.37 8.30
CA PHE A 44 -5.88 7.08 7.33
C PHE A 44 -6.34 7.37 5.91
N TYR A 45 -7.54 6.92 5.52
CA TYR A 45 -8.09 7.20 4.20
C TYR A 45 -8.34 8.69 3.94
N VAL A 46 -8.92 9.38 4.91
CA VAL A 46 -9.17 10.82 4.79
C VAL A 46 -7.85 11.57 4.64
N ALA A 47 -6.84 11.23 5.44
CA ALA A 47 -5.51 11.84 5.33
C ALA A 47 -4.88 11.58 3.95
N MET A 48 -4.98 10.35 3.44
CA MET A 48 -4.46 9.99 2.12
C MET A 48 -5.20 10.69 0.97
N LEU A 49 -6.52 10.82 1.04
CA LEU A 49 -7.29 11.56 0.04
C LEU A 49 -6.94 13.06 0.03
N VAL A 50 -6.86 13.68 1.21
CA VAL A 50 -6.42 15.08 1.34
C VAL A 50 -5.00 15.25 0.80
N PHE A 51 -4.10 14.31 1.13
CA PHE A 51 -2.74 14.33 0.63
C PHE A 51 -2.68 14.22 -0.90
N ILE A 52 -3.40 13.27 -1.51
CA ILE A 52 -3.38 13.10 -2.97
C ILE A 52 -3.94 14.34 -3.68
N VAL A 53 -5.04 14.92 -3.18
CA VAL A 53 -5.57 16.17 -3.73
C VAL A 53 -4.55 17.30 -3.61
N SER A 54 -3.88 17.41 -2.46
CA SER A 54 -2.84 18.43 -2.25
C SER A 54 -1.63 18.21 -3.15
N ALA A 55 -1.16 16.97 -3.29
CA ALA A 55 -0.06 16.58 -4.16
C ALA A 55 -0.39 16.89 -5.64
N TYR A 56 -1.62 16.60 -6.07
CA TYR A 56 -2.11 16.98 -7.39
C TYR A 56 -2.09 18.49 -7.62
N TYR A 57 -2.53 19.30 -6.64
CA TYR A 57 -2.43 20.76 -6.73
C TYR A 57 -0.99 21.25 -6.80
N VAL A 58 -0.07 20.63 -6.06
CA VAL A 58 1.36 20.97 -6.10
C VAL A 58 1.94 20.64 -7.48
N ASP A 59 1.65 19.46 -8.03
CA ASP A 59 2.12 19.02 -9.35
C ASP A 59 1.69 19.95 -10.48
N ILE A 60 0.40 20.36 -10.52
CA ILE A 60 -0.07 21.30 -11.55
C ILE A 60 0.46 22.73 -11.36
N THR A 61 0.81 23.13 -10.14
CA THR A 61 1.29 24.49 -9.83
C THR A 61 2.79 24.62 -10.08
N PHE A 62 3.55 23.56 -9.81
CA PHE A 62 5.00 23.50 -9.94
C PHE A 62 5.44 22.30 -10.80
N PRO A 63 5.05 22.27 -12.10
CA PRO A 63 5.43 21.17 -12.97
C PRO A 63 6.95 21.15 -13.18
N PHE A 64 7.53 19.95 -13.28
CA PHE A 64 8.98 19.75 -13.48
C PHE A 64 9.83 20.48 -12.42
N ASN A 65 9.45 20.32 -11.15
CA ASN A 65 10.14 20.95 -10.03
C ASN A 65 10.55 19.91 -8.97
N LEU A 66 11.87 19.72 -8.83
CA LEU A 66 12.44 18.75 -7.90
C LEU A 66 12.14 19.06 -6.43
N GLU A 67 12.13 20.35 -6.03
CA GLU A 67 11.84 20.72 -4.65
C GLU A 67 10.39 20.39 -4.29
N ALA A 68 9.45 20.67 -5.20
CA ALA A 68 8.04 20.33 -5.03
C ALA A 68 7.83 18.82 -4.91
N GLU A 69 8.48 18.04 -5.78
CA GLU A 69 8.43 16.57 -5.76
C GLU A 69 8.98 15.99 -4.45
N LEU A 70 10.14 16.47 -3.99
CA LEU A 70 10.72 16.09 -2.70
C LEU A 70 9.78 16.41 -1.52
N ILE A 71 9.15 17.58 -1.52
CA ILE A 71 8.20 17.97 -0.47
C ILE A 71 6.99 17.04 -0.44
N VAL A 72 6.47 16.66 -1.61
CA VAL A 72 5.34 15.72 -1.73
C VAL A 72 5.75 14.35 -1.17
N GLU A 73 6.88 13.80 -1.58
CA GLU A 73 7.35 12.49 -1.12
C GLU A 73 7.64 12.46 0.39
N ILE A 74 8.29 13.50 0.92
CA ILE A 74 8.54 13.63 2.36
C ILE A 74 7.21 13.74 3.11
N GLY A 75 6.27 14.55 2.61
CA GLY A 75 4.93 14.67 3.17
C GLY A 75 4.21 13.32 3.23
N PHE A 76 4.27 12.54 2.15
CA PHE A 76 3.69 11.21 2.10
C PHE A 76 4.31 10.28 3.15
N ALA A 77 5.65 10.22 3.18
CA ALA A 77 6.40 9.41 4.13
C ALA A 77 6.05 9.79 5.59
N CYS A 78 5.97 11.09 5.90
CA CYS A 78 5.63 11.58 7.22
C CYS A 78 4.23 11.15 7.67
N ILE A 79 3.22 11.23 6.79
CA ILE A 79 1.86 10.75 7.08
C ILE A 79 1.90 9.24 7.38
N VAL A 80 2.54 8.45 6.51
CA VAL A 80 2.60 7.00 6.65
C VAL A 80 3.34 6.58 7.92
N ILE A 81 4.48 7.20 8.23
CA ILE A 81 5.24 6.96 9.45
C ILE A 81 4.42 7.38 10.69
N GLY A 82 3.70 8.50 10.62
CA GLY A 82 2.81 8.96 11.68
C GLY A 82 1.75 7.92 12.02
N PHE A 83 1.06 7.36 11.02
CA PHE A 83 0.10 6.28 11.25
C PHE A 83 0.76 4.96 11.65
N ALA A 84 1.94 4.64 11.12
CA ALA A 84 2.70 3.46 11.51
C ALA A 84 3.12 3.51 13.00
N SER A 85 3.40 4.70 13.53
CA SER A 85 3.77 4.88 14.93
C SER A 85 2.66 4.44 15.90
N LEU A 86 1.38 4.48 15.48
CA LEU A 86 0.22 4.03 16.28
C LEU A 86 0.21 2.52 16.53
N ASP A 87 0.94 1.74 15.74
CA ASP A 87 1.04 0.28 15.86
C ASP A 87 2.47 -0.22 15.55
N LEU A 88 3.46 0.49 16.08
CA LEU A 88 4.87 0.36 15.69
C LEU A 88 5.44 -1.04 15.93
N GLN A 89 5.18 -1.66 17.09
CA GLN A 89 5.76 -2.97 17.41
C GLN A 89 5.31 -4.08 16.44
N PRO A 90 4.01 -4.25 16.13
CA PRO A 90 3.58 -5.15 15.07
C PRO A 90 4.20 -4.84 13.71
N ILE A 91 4.34 -3.57 13.34
CA ILE A 91 4.91 -3.15 12.05
C ILE A 91 6.39 -3.49 11.95
N LEU A 92 7.20 -3.19 12.98
CA LEU A 92 8.63 -3.51 12.98
C LEU A 92 8.89 -5.02 12.83
N LYS A 93 8.01 -5.88 13.37
CA LYS A 93 8.11 -7.33 13.19
C LYS A 93 7.95 -7.78 11.74
N LEU A 94 7.34 -6.96 10.88
CA LEU A 94 7.16 -7.26 9.45
C LEU A 94 8.43 -7.03 8.63
N TYR A 95 9.41 -6.29 9.17
CA TYR A 95 10.73 -6.14 8.54
C TYR A 95 11.67 -7.32 8.86
N SER A 96 11.10 -8.50 9.04
CA SER A 96 11.83 -9.74 9.31
C SER A 96 12.08 -10.55 8.04
N PHE A 97 13.31 -11.06 7.90
CA PHE A 97 13.71 -11.99 6.83
C PHE A 97 13.49 -13.46 7.17
N LYS A 98 13.04 -13.78 8.41
CA LYS A 98 12.98 -15.17 8.92
C LYS A 98 12.12 -16.12 8.08
N THR A 99 11.13 -15.61 7.36
CA THR A 99 10.17 -16.42 6.60
C THR A 99 10.55 -16.55 5.11
N ILE A 100 11.63 -15.89 4.67
CA ILE A 100 12.03 -15.82 3.27
C ILE A 100 12.94 -17.01 2.92
N LYS A 101 12.48 -17.83 1.98
CA LYS A 101 13.20 -18.98 1.44
C LYS A 101 13.73 -18.64 0.05
N LEU A 102 14.79 -19.32 -0.41
CA LEU A 102 15.38 -19.09 -1.74
C LEU A 102 14.34 -19.13 -2.88
N LYS A 103 13.41 -20.09 -2.87
CA LYS A 103 12.31 -20.16 -3.87
C LYS A 103 11.47 -18.88 -3.92
N LEU A 104 11.26 -18.23 -2.78
CA LEU A 104 10.50 -16.97 -2.71
C LEU A 104 11.33 -15.78 -3.19
N ILE A 105 12.64 -15.79 -2.97
CA ILE A 105 13.55 -14.78 -3.52
C ILE A 105 13.53 -14.86 -5.05
N VAL A 106 13.72 -16.06 -5.61
CA VAL A 106 13.65 -16.29 -7.06
C VAL A 106 12.30 -15.85 -7.62
N PHE A 107 11.19 -16.24 -6.97
CA PHE A 107 9.86 -15.77 -7.34
C PHE A 107 9.76 -14.23 -7.31
N SER A 108 10.27 -13.59 -6.25
CA SER A 108 10.20 -12.14 -6.07
C SER A 108 11.03 -11.36 -7.08
N ILE A 109 11.97 -12.01 -7.77
CA ILE A 109 12.79 -11.40 -8.82
C ILE A 109 12.18 -11.65 -10.20
N ILE A 110 11.84 -12.90 -10.52
CA ILE A 110 11.38 -13.28 -11.86
C ILE A 110 9.97 -12.77 -12.14
N THR A 111 9.05 -12.92 -11.19
CA THR A 111 7.64 -12.55 -11.37
C THR A 111 7.47 -11.08 -11.79
N PRO A 112 8.03 -10.07 -11.08
CA PRO A 112 7.84 -8.67 -11.46
C PRO A 112 8.42 -8.32 -12.84
N ILE A 113 9.50 -8.97 -13.29
CA ILE A 113 10.07 -8.74 -14.63
C ILE A 113 9.10 -9.26 -15.70
N VAL A 114 8.58 -10.48 -15.52
CA VAL A 114 7.62 -11.06 -16.48
C VAL A 114 6.32 -10.25 -16.48
N THR A 115 5.81 -9.87 -15.31
CA THR A 115 4.56 -9.12 -15.23
C THR A 115 4.71 -7.68 -15.73
N SER A 116 5.84 -7.01 -15.48
CA SER A 116 6.06 -5.64 -15.99
C SER A 116 6.15 -5.63 -17.51
N LEU A 117 6.84 -6.59 -18.13
CA LEU A 117 6.85 -6.76 -19.59
C LEU A 117 5.44 -6.99 -20.14
N PHE A 118 4.68 -7.90 -19.52
CA PHE A 118 3.30 -8.14 -19.92
C PHE A 118 2.44 -6.87 -19.81
N VAL A 119 2.52 -6.16 -18.69
CA VAL A 119 1.75 -4.92 -18.45
C VAL A 119 2.15 -3.85 -19.45
N TYR A 120 3.44 -3.66 -19.72
CA TYR A 120 3.97 -2.68 -20.66
C TYR A 120 3.37 -2.89 -22.07
N PHE A 121 3.51 -4.09 -22.64
CA PHE A 121 2.95 -4.40 -23.97
C PHE A 121 1.42 -4.44 -23.98
N PHE A 122 0.79 -4.84 -22.87
CA PHE A 122 -0.67 -4.84 -22.76
C PHE A 122 -1.24 -3.42 -22.81
N ILE A 123 -0.58 -2.46 -22.15
CA ILE A 123 -0.97 -1.04 -22.20
C ILE A 123 -0.83 -0.49 -23.62
N GLU A 124 0.31 -0.74 -24.29
CA GLU A 124 0.51 -0.34 -25.69
C GLU A 124 -0.57 -0.92 -26.61
N PHE A 125 -0.89 -2.21 -26.44
CA PHE A 125 -1.97 -2.85 -27.21
C PHE A 125 -3.33 -2.20 -26.97
N ILE A 126 -3.69 -1.91 -25.72
CA ILE A 126 -4.95 -1.24 -25.40
C ILE A 126 -4.98 0.18 -25.98
N ASN A 127 -3.90 0.94 -25.84
CA ASN A 127 -3.79 2.28 -26.41
C ASN A 127 -3.98 2.26 -27.93
N TYR A 128 -3.36 1.29 -28.61
CA TYR A 128 -3.54 1.09 -30.05
C TYR A 128 -4.98 0.74 -30.44
N VAL A 129 -5.61 -0.24 -29.76
CA VAL A 129 -6.97 -0.70 -30.08
C VAL A 129 -8.02 0.37 -29.83
N PHE A 130 -7.89 1.13 -28.74
CA PHE A 130 -8.86 2.14 -28.35
C PHE A 130 -8.51 3.55 -28.83
N LEU A 131 -7.45 3.70 -29.64
CA LEU A 131 -6.95 4.98 -30.15
C LEU A 131 -6.74 6.02 -29.03
N LEU A 132 -6.25 5.54 -27.88
CA LEU A 132 -5.94 6.40 -26.73
C LEU A 132 -4.55 7.01 -26.94
N SER A 133 -4.44 8.32 -26.83
CA SER A 133 -3.18 9.06 -26.99
C SER A 133 -2.38 9.20 -25.68
N ASN A 134 -2.58 8.30 -24.72
CA ASN A 134 -1.93 8.36 -23.42
C ASN A 134 -0.65 7.52 -23.43
N ASP A 135 0.44 8.12 -23.90
CA ASP A 135 1.77 7.53 -23.79
C ASP A 135 2.52 8.20 -22.63
N THR A 136 2.39 7.63 -21.43
CA THR A 136 3.11 8.13 -20.25
C THR A 136 4.46 7.43 -20.16
N ASN A 137 5.51 8.08 -20.64
CA ASN A 137 6.89 7.66 -20.42
C ASN A 137 7.40 8.31 -19.13
N TYR A 138 7.66 7.50 -18.09
CA TYR A 138 8.08 8.01 -16.79
C TYR A 138 9.47 8.64 -16.84
N TYR A 139 10.38 8.10 -17.67
CA TYR A 139 11.72 8.66 -17.84
C TYR A 139 11.69 10.07 -18.42
N GLN A 140 10.80 10.35 -19.39
CA GLN A 140 10.65 11.67 -20.00
C GLN A 140 10.33 12.76 -18.98
N SER A 141 9.63 12.41 -17.89
CA SER A 141 9.24 13.36 -16.84
C SER A 141 10.45 13.98 -16.11
N TYR A 142 11.63 13.37 -16.19
CA TYR A 142 12.83 13.81 -15.47
C TYR A 142 13.90 14.44 -16.36
N LEU A 143 13.66 14.61 -17.67
CA LEU A 143 14.64 15.16 -18.62
C LEU A 143 15.09 16.60 -18.31
N TYR A 144 14.36 17.31 -17.46
CA TYR A 144 14.71 18.65 -17.01
C TYR A 144 15.84 18.68 -15.96
N LEU A 145 16.23 17.52 -15.42
CA LEU A 145 17.29 17.37 -14.42
C LEU A 145 18.57 16.80 -15.00
N ASP A 146 19.69 17.11 -14.35
CA ASP A 146 20.92 16.36 -14.53
C ASP A 146 20.71 14.91 -14.08
N TYR A 147 21.22 13.96 -14.87
CA TYR A 147 21.07 12.52 -14.63
C TYR A 147 19.60 12.06 -14.51
N PRO A 148 18.77 12.24 -15.54
CA PRO A 148 17.33 11.96 -15.49
C PRO A 148 16.99 10.51 -15.08
N LEU A 149 17.81 9.55 -15.50
CA LEU A 149 17.60 8.14 -15.16
C LEU A 149 17.77 7.89 -13.65
N PHE A 150 18.69 8.60 -13.00
CA PHE A 150 18.89 8.48 -11.55
C PHE A 150 17.63 8.92 -10.81
N TRP A 151 17.08 10.09 -11.16
CA TRP A 151 15.87 10.62 -10.52
C TRP A 151 14.64 9.76 -10.78
N ALA A 152 14.46 9.28 -12.02
CA ALA A 152 13.39 8.34 -12.34
C ALA A 152 13.46 7.07 -11.49
N ILE A 153 14.65 6.50 -11.29
CA ILE A 153 14.82 5.32 -10.42
C ILE A 153 14.49 5.64 -8.96
N VAL A 154 14.93 6.79 -8.44
CA VAL A 154 14.66 7.18 -7.06
C VAL A 154 13.16 7.37 -6.81
N PHE A 155 12.49 8.17 -7.64
CA PHE A 155 11.10 8.59 -7.41
C PHE A 155 10.06 7.62 -7.94
N ILE A 156 10.37 6.75 -8.90
CA ILE A 156 9.41 5.77 -9.42
C ILE A 156 9.69 4.37 -8.89
N ALA A 157 10.96 3.97 -8.83
CA ALA A 157 11.32 2.59 -8.50
C ALA A 157 11.61 2.36 -7.02
N ILE A 158 12.26 3.30 -6.32
CA ILE A 158 12.75 3.06 -4.94
C ILE A 158 11.78 3.56 -3.87
N LEU A 159 11.47 4.86 -3.88
CA LEU A 159 10.72 5.49 -2.79
C LEU A 159 9.27 4.97 -2.70
N PRO A 160 8.48 4.93 -3.79
CA PRO A 160 7.08 4.53 -3.70
C PRO A 160 6.91 3.11 -3.17
N PRO A 161 7.63 2.08 -3.65
CA PRO A 161 7.48 0.73 -3.12
C PRO A 161 7.74 0.59 -1.63
N ILE A 162 8.64 1.39 -1.05
CA ILE A 162 8.90 1.34 0.39
C ILE A 162 7.74 1.98 1.17
N ILE A 163 7.33 3.18 0.76
CA ILE A 163 6.33 3.98 1.48
C ILE A 163 4.94 3.37 1.28
N GLU A 164 4.57 2.99 0.06
CA GLU A 164 3.27 2.42 -0.27
C GLU A 164 3.09 1.03 0.36
N GLU A 165 4.10 0.16 0.36
CA GLU A 165 3.98 -1.14 1.05
C GLU A 165 3.82 -0.95 2.55
N LEU A 166 4.52 0.01 3.16
CA LEU A 166 4.31 0.34 4.56
C LEU A 166 2.89 0.89 4.80
N ALA A 167 2.40 1.77 3.94
CA ALA A 167 1.07 2.37 4.02
C ALA A 167 -0.05 1.31 3.90
N PHE A 168 -0.02 0.52 2.83
CA PHE A 168 -1.10 -0.42 2.51
C PHE A 168 -0.95 -1.76 3.22
N ARG A 169 0.25 -2.36 3.26
CA ARG A 169 0.50 -3.72 3.79
C ARG A 169 1.00 -3.70 5.23
N GLY A 170 1.54 -2.57 5.68
CA GLY A 170 1.89 -2.32 7.07
C GLY A 170 0.70 -1.76 7.85
N VAL A 171 0.39 -0.48 7.65
CA VAL A 171 -0.60 0.27 8.44
C VAL A 171 -2.02 -0.25 8.19
N LEU A 172 -2.51 -0.09 6.96
CA LEU A 172 -3.91 -0.34 6.65
C LEU A 172 -4.26 -1.82 6.79
N PHE A 173 -3.45 -2.72 6.25
CA PHE A 173 -3.65 -4.17 6.37
C PHE A 173 -3.73 -4.61 7.84
N ASN A 174 -2.83 -4.14 8.71
CA ASN A 174 -2.85 -4.50 10.12
C ASN A 174 -4.13 -4.05 10.83
N GLN A 175 -4.67 -2.88 10.48
CA GLN A 175 -5.91 -2.40 11.10
C GLN A 175 -7.13 -3.14 10.55
N LEU A 176 -7.22 -3.36 9.23
CA LEU A 176 -8.31 -4.10 8.61
C LEU A 176 -8.36 -5.56 9.07
N GLN A 177 -7.21 -6.21 9.23
CA GLN A 177 -7.13 -7.59 9.71
C GLN A 177 -7.67 -7.76 11.14
N LYS A 178 -7.65 -6.70 11.96
CA LYS A 178 -8.23 -6.74 13.33
C LYS A 178 -9.76 -6.69 13.35
N VAL A 179 -10.39 -6.31 12.24
CA VAL A 179 -11.85 -6.09 12.18
C VAL A 179 -12.56 -6.87 11.06
N THR A 180 -11.79 -7.51 10.16
CA THR A 180 -12.29 -8.32 9.02
C THR A 180 -11.54 -9.66 8.89
N SER A 181 -11.94 -10.50 7.94
CA SER A 181 -11.21 -11.74 7.62
C SER A 181 -9.99 -11.47 6.72
N ASN A 182 -9.00 -12.37 6.72
CA ASN A 182 -7.80 -12.23 5.86
C ASN A 182 -8.15 -12.03 4.38
N LYS A 183 -9.12 -12.79 3.85
CA LYS A 183 -9.55 -12.66 2.44
C LYS A 183 -10.09 -11.25 2.16
N VAL A 184 -10.97 -10.75 3.02
CA VAL A 184 -11.53 -9.40 2.90
C VAL A 184 -10.46 -8.34 3.04
N THR A 185 -9.51 -8.51 3.98
CA THR A 185 -8.38 -7.58 4.14
C THR A 185 -7.56 -7.49 2.84
N ILE A 186 -7.16 -8.63 2.26
CA ILE A 186 -6.37 -8.67 1.02
C ILE A 186 -7.11 -7.92 -0.10
N ILE A 187 -8.37 -8.28 -0.35
CA ILE A 187 -9.18 -7.69 -1.42
C ILE A 187 -9.37 -6.20 -1.19
N ALA A 188 -9.73 -5.77 0.02
CA ALA A 188 -9.97 -4.37 0.34
C ALA A 188 -8.69 -3.53 0.19
N THR A 189 -7.56 -3.99 0.72
CA THR A 189 -6.29 -3.26 0.58
C THR A 189 -5.83 -3.18 -0.87
N ALA A 190 -6.03 -4.24 -1.67
CA ALA A 190 -5.69 -4.24 -3.09
C ALA A 190 -6.58 -3.30 -3.89
N PHE A 191 -7.89 -3.29 -3.62
CA PHE A 191 -8.86 -2.41 -4.27
C PHE A 191 -8.52 -0.95 -4.00
N LEU A 192 -8.26 -0.63 -2.73
CA LEU A 192 -7.99 0.74 -2.32
C LEU A 192 -6.61 1.22 -2.79
N PHE A 193 -5.63 0.32 -2.87
CA PHE A 193 -4.35 0.58 -3.53
C PHE A 193 -4.53 0.92 -5.02
N ALA A 194 -5.35 0.16 -5.76
CA ALA A 194 -5.63 0.47 -7.16
C ALA A 194 -6.44 1.76 -7.34
N LEU A 195 -7.37 2.05 -6.42
CA LEU A 195 -8.27 3.20 -6.53
C LEU A 195 -7.54 4.55 -6.40
N ILE A 196 -6.48 4.63 -5.59
CA ILE A 196 -5.73 5.89 -5.40
C ILE A 196 -4.94 6.34 -6.64
N HIS A 197 -4.83 5.49 -7.67
CA HIS A 197 -4.14 5.82 -8.92
C HIS A 197 -5.06 6.50 -9.95
N PHE A 198 -6.36 6.65 -9.65
CA PHE A 198 -7.35 7.41 -10.44
C PHE A 198 -7.38 7.12 -11.96
N SER A 199 -6.99 5.92 -12.38
CA SER A 199 -7.00 5.49 -13.77
C SER A 199 -7.70 4.14 -13.89
N ILE A 200 -8.78 4.10 -14.68
CA ILE A 200 -9.52 2.86 -14.94
C ILE A 200 -8.66 1.84 -15.69
N LEU A 201 -7.81 2.33 -16.59
CA LEU A 201 -6.87 1.51 -17.34
C LEU A 201 -5.87 0.90 -16.36
N SER A 202 -5.27 1.72 -15.49
CA SER A 202 -4.30 1.25 -14.50
C SER A 202 -4.87 0.32 -13.45
N PHE A 203 -6.15 0.50 -13.11
CA PHE A 203 -6.85 -0.40 -12.20
C PHE A 203 -6.79 -1.87 -12.67
N LEU A 204 -6.82 -2.13 -13.99
CA LEU A 204 -6.81 -3.48 -14.55
C LEU A 204 -5.56 -4.30 -14.18
N TRP A 205 -4.39 -3.66 -14.04
CA TRP A 205 -3.16 -4.34 -13.62
C TRP A 205 -2.79 -4.09 -12.16
N ILE A 206 -3.06 -2.89 -11.62
CA ILE A 206 -2.72 -2.54 -10.24
C ILE A 206 -3.55 -3.36 -9.24
N PHE A 207 -4.82 -3.66 -9.55
CA PHE A 207 -5.66 -4.45 -8.64
C PHE A 207 -5.16 -5.91 -8.49
N PRO A 208 -4.92 -6.68 -9.57
CA PRO A 208 -4.29 -8.01 -9.48
C PRO A 208 -2.92 -7.98 -8.82
N PHE A 209 -2.09 -6.98 -9.14
CA PHE A 209 -0.80 -6.79 -8.50
C PHE A 209 -0.97 -6.59 -6.98
N GLY A 210 -1.91 -5.75 -6.59
CA GLY A 210 -2.21 -5.49 -5.19
C GLY A 210 -2.73 -6.71 -4.43
N LEU A 211 -3.48 -7.60 -5.10
CA LEU A 211 -3.92 -8.89 -4.54
C LEU A 211 -2.72 -9.81 -4.28
N LEU A 212 -1.76 -9.89 -5.22
CA LEU A 212 -0.54 -10.66 -5.05
C LEU A 212 0.25 -10.17 -3.82
N LEU A 213 0.51 -8.86 -3.73
CA LEU A 213 1.26 -8.29 -2.61
C LEU A 213 0.54 -8.52 -1.27
N GLY A 214 -0.78 -8.32 -1.24
CA GLY A 214 -1.61 -8.60 -0.07
C GLY A 214 -1.57 -10.08 0.35
N TYR A 215 -1.61 -11.00 -0.61
CA TYR A 215 -1.48 -12.44 -0.34
C TYR A 215 -0.12 -12.79 0.25
N LEU A 216 0.97 -12.30 -0.34
CA LEU A 216 2.33 -12.54 0.16
C LEU A 216 2.49 -11.99 1.58
N ARG A 217 2.01 -10.77 1.82
CA ARG A 217 1.98 -10.16 3.15
C ARG A 217 1.21 -11.02 4.14
N SER A 218 0.03 -11.51 3.78
CA SER A 218 -0.80 -12.36 4.64
C SER A 218 -0.16 -13.72 4.92
N ARG A 219 0.54 -14.31 3.95
CA ARG A 219 1.07 -15.66 4.04
C ARG A 219 2.41 -15.72 4.76
N TYR A 220 3.30 -14.77 4.50
CA TYR A 220 4.69 -14.78 4.96
C TYR A 220 4.99 -13.79 6.08
N SER A 221 4.03 -12.93 6.44
CA SER A 221 4.18 -11.95 7.53
C SER A 221 5.41 -11.06 7.40
N THR A 222 5.73 -10.63 6.18
CA THR A 222 6.86 -9.75 5.88
C THR A 222 6.46 -8.71 4.84
N LEU A 223 7.06 -7.52 4.89
CA LEU A 223 6.91 -6.48 3.86
C LEU A 223 7.96 -6.61 2.75
N TRP A 224 9.10 -7.25 3.02
CA TRP A 224 10.22 -7.33 2.07
C TRP A 224 9.86 -7.97 0.74
N LEU A 225 9.01 -9.00 0.74
CA LEU A 225 8.57 -9.63 -0.51
C LEU A 225 7.78 -8.65 -1.38
N GLY A 226 6.91 -7.85 -0.76
CA GLY A 226 6.13 -6.83 -1.47
C GLY A 226 7.01 -5.71 -2.00
N ILE A 227 7.90 -5.19 -1.13
CA ILE A 227 8.84 -4.11 -1.47
C ILE A 227 9.73 -4.53 -2.64
N ILE A 228 10.32 -5.72 -2.60
CA ILE A 228 11.23 -6.21 -3.66
C ILE A 228 10.47 -6.39 -4.98
N ILE A 229 9.30 -7.04 -4.94
CA ILE A 229 8.51 -7.26 -6.15
C ILE A 229 8.11 -5.92 -6.77
N HIS A 230 7.67 -4.97 -5.96
CA HIS A 230 7.22 -3.66 -6.41
C HIS A 230 8.38 -2.79 -6.92
N PHE A 231 9.51 -2.77 -6.22
CA PHE A 231 10.75 -2.14 -6.69
C PHE A 231 11.18 -2.68 -8.06
N ILE A 232 11.28 -4.01 -8.21
CA ILE A 232 11.73 -4.60 -9.48
C ILE A 232 10.72 -4.32 -10.59
N HIS A 233 9.41 -4.38 -10.30
CA HIS A 233 8.38 -4.07 -11.28
C HIS A 233 8.55 -2.64 -11.82
N ASN A 234 8.64 -1.65 -10.93
CA ASN A 234 8.76 -0.25 -11.33
C ASN A 234 10.11 0.04 -11.98
N LEU A 235 11.19 -0.57 -11.50
CA LEU A 235 12.51 -0.48 -12.14
C LEU A 235 12.47 -1.02 -13.57
N SER A 236 11.85 -2.18 -13.79
CA SER A 236 11.71 -2.75 -15.14
C SER A 236 10.96 -1.81 -16.09
N ILE A 237 9.87 -1.17 -15.62
CA ILE A 237 9.14 -0.16 -16.41
C ILE A 237 10.04 1.05 -16.73
N VAL A 238 10.72 1.63 -15.75
CA VAL A 238 11.61 2.79 -15.96
C VAL A 238 12.74 2.46 -16.94
N LEU A 239 13.31 1.25 -16.88
CA LEU A 239 14.37 0.83 -17.81
C LEU A 239 13.85 0.62 -19.23
N LEU A 240 12.62 0.11 -19.39
CA LEU A 240 11.96 0.00 -20.70
C LEU A 240 11.69 1.40 -21.27
N ASP A 241 11.14 2.30 -20.47
CA ASP A 241 10.88 3.69 -20.86
C ASP A 241 12.15 4.42 -21.28
N TYR A 242 13.24 4.23 -20.53
CA TYR A 242 14.57 4.76 -20.87
C TYR A 242 15.06 4.20 -22.22
N TYR A 243 14.98 2.88 -22.42
CA TYR A 243 15.41 2.26 -23.66
C TYR A 243 14.58 2.75 -24.86
N ASN A 244 13.26 2.79 -24.73
CA ASN A 244 12.34 3.20 -25.78
C ASN A 244 12.50 4.67 -26.15
N PHE A 245 12.82 5.54 -25.18
CA PHE A 245 13.08 6.95 -25.46
C PHE A 245 14.26 7.17 -26.42
N TYR A 246 15.31 6.33 -26.35
CA TYR A 246 16.49 6.44 -27.22
C TYR A 246 16.48 5.51 -28.44
N ALA A 247 15.53 4.57 -28.50
CA ALA A 247 15.42 3.62 -29.60
C ALA A 247 14.72 4.21 -30.84
N PHE A 248 14.18 5.43 -30.74
CA PHE A 248 13.57 6.22 -31.82
C PHE A 248 14.27 7.58 -31.95
#